data_AF-V5IFA8-F1
#
_entry.id   AF-V5IFA8-F1
#
_cell.length_a   1.000
_cell.length_b   1.000
_cell.length_c   1.000
_cell.angle_alpha   90.00
_cell.angle_beta   90.00
_cell.angle_gamma   90.00
#
_symmetry.space_group_name_H-M   'P 1'
#
loop_
_entity.id
_entity.type
_entity.pdbx_description
1 polymer ?
#
loop_
_entity_poly.entity_id
_entity_poly.type
_entity_poly.pdbx_seq_one_letter_code
_entity_poly.pdbx_strand_id
1 'polypeptide(L)' 'MRSSFIFCLLAMYCITSANATPCWDVPPCHLFCPVSNGGYEFRTKASGTPCTTLGRKPGECKNGQCENKK' A
#
# COMPACT_ATOMS: atom_id res chain seq x y z
N MET A 1 23.54 -30.73 4.11
CA MET A 1 22.14 -30.52 4.56
C MET A 1 21.80 -29.07 4.96
N ARG A 2 22.69 -28.08 4.80
CA ARG A 2 22.35 -26.65 5.06
C ARG A 2 21.72 -25.94 3.85
N SER A 3 21.99 -26.42 2.63
CA SER A 3 21.49 -25.82 1.38
C SER A 3 19.97 -25.92 1.23
N SER A 4 19.39 -27.08 1.58
CA SER A 4 17.93 -27.29 1.52
C SER A 4 17.16 -26.37 2.46
N PHE A 5 17.72 -26.03 3.62
CA PHE A 5 17.07 -25.17 4.61
C PHE A 5 16.94 -23.73 4.12
N ILE A 6 17.97 -23.22 3.44
CA ILE A 6 17.97 -21.87 2.84
C ILE A 6 16.94 -21.81 1.70
N PHE A 7 16.85 -22.88 0.90
CA PHE A 7 15.87 -22.96 -0.19
C PHE A 7 14.42 -22.97 0.32
N CYS A 8 14.15 -23.69 1.42
CA CYS A 8 12.83 -23.68 2.07
C CYS A 8 12.47 -22.31 2.67
N LEU A 9 13.44 -21.60 3.25
CA LEU A 9 13.22 -20.24 3.79
C LEU A 9 12.92 -19.23 2.68
N LEU A 10 13.65 -19.29 1.56
CA LEU A 10 13.37 -18.47 0.37
C LEU A 10 11.97 -18.75 -0.19
N ALA A 11 11.56 -20.02 -0.25
CA ALA A 11 10.23 -20.39 -0.71
C ALA A 11 9.12 -19.85 0.20
N MET A 12 9.26 -19.96 1.53
CA MET A 12 8.28 -19.39 2.47
C MET A 12 8.21 -17.86 2.37
N TYR A 13 9.36 -17.19 2.21
CA TYR A 13 9.43 -15.73 2.04
C TYR A 13 8.75 -15.26 0.73
N CYS A 14 8.90 -16.02 -0.36
CA CYS A 14 8.20 -15.75 -1.61
C CYS A 14 6.68 -15.95 -1.50
N ILE A 15 6.23 -16.93 -0.71
CA ILE A 15 4.80 -17.19 -0.51
C ILE A 15 4.17 -16.10 0.36
N THR A 16 4.86 -15.61 1.39
CA THR A 16 4.36 -14.51 2.22
C THR A 16 4.36 -13.17 1.49
N SER A 17 5.34 -12.90 0.62
CA SER A 17 5.33 -11.69 -0.22
C SER A 17 4.23 -11.72 -1.29
N ALA A 18 3.88 -12.90 -1.82
CA ALA A 18 2.77 -13.09 -2.74
C ALA A 18 1.38 -13.00 -2.07
N ASN A 19 1.30 -13.25 -0.76
CA ASN A 19 0.07 -13.13 0.03
C ASN A 19 -0.20 -11.72 0.56
N ALA A 20 0.75 -10.79 0.41
CA ALA A 20 0.46 -9.38 0.52
C ALA A 20 -0.26 -8.99 -0.77
N THR A 21 -1.59 -9.19 -0.79
CA THR A 21 -2.43 -8.67 -1.87
C THR A 21 -2.10 -7.19 -2.05
N PRO A 22 -1.50 -6.79 -3.18
CA PRO A 22 -1.01 -5.43 -3.33
C PRO A 22 -2.23 -4.52 -3.44
N CYS A 23 -2.42 -3.64 -2.46
CA CYS A 23 -3.37 -2.55 -2.59
C CYS A 23 -2.94 -1.70 -3.79
N TRP A 24 -3.90 -1.32 -4.64
CA TRP A 24 -3.64 -0.39 -5.73
C TRP A 24 -3.72 1.05 -5.22
N ASP A 25 -2.77 1.87 -5.67
CA ASP A 25 -2.71 3.27 -5.29
C ASP A 25 -3.81 4.05 -6.05
N VAL A 26 -4.71 4.69 -5.30
CA VAL A 26 -5.77 5.55 -5.84
C VAL A 26 -5.46 6.99 -5.41
N PRO A 27 -4.70 7.72 -6.24
CA PRO A 27 -4.28 9.06 -5.88
C PRO A 27 -5.48 10.01 -5.71
N PRO A 28 -5.37 11.00 -4.81
CA PRO A 28 -4.14 11.37 -4.12
C PRO A 28 -3.88 10.59 -2.81
N CYS A 29 -4.93 10.23 -2.06
CA CYS A 29 -4.81 9.78 -0.66
C CYS A 29 -5.59 8.51 -0.33
N HIS A 30 -5.98 7.75 -1.33
CA HIS A 30 -6.70 6.49 -1.17
C HIS A 30 -5.90 5.29 -1.68
N LEU A 31 -6.28 4.13 -1.19
CA LEU A 31 -5.77 2.82 -1.55
C LEU A 31 -6.98 1.94 -1.82
N PHE A 32 -6.92 1.14 -2.87
CA PHE A 32 -7.92 0.15 -3.17
C PHE A 32 -7.35 -1.23 -2.89
N CYS A 33 -7.80 -1.83 -1.79
CA CYS A 33 -7.25 -3.08 -1.29
C CYS A 33 -8.27 -4.21 -1.50
N PRO A 34 -7.89 -5.37 -2.06
CA PRO A 34 -8.76 -6.53 -2.02
C PRO A 34 -8.93 -7.01 -0.57
N VAL A 35 -10.10 -7.53 -0.24
CA VAL A 35 -10.40 -8.14 1.06
C VAL A 35 -10.57 -9.65 0.90
N SER A 36 -10.32 -10.41 1.96
CA SER A 36 -10.30 -11.88 1.96
C SER A 36 -11.58 -12.54 1.43
N ASN A 37 -12.71 -11.84 1.46
CA ASN A 37 -14.00 -12.29 0.95
C ASN A 37 -14.22 -12.01 -0.56
N GLY A 38 -13.17 -11.70 -1.32
CA GLY A 38 -13.25 -11.45 -2.77
C GLY A 38 -13.82 -10.09 -3.16
N GLY A 39 -14.00 -9.19 -2.18
CA GLY A 39 -14.39 -7.80 -2.39
C GLY A 39 -13.19 -6.86 -2.43
N TYR A 40 -13.48 -5.56 -2.44
CA TYR A 40 -12.48 -4.51 -2.32
C TYR A 40 -12.91 -3.45 -1.30
N GLU A 41 -11.94 -2.89 -0.60
CA GLU A 41 -12.13 -1.82 0.38
C GLU A 41 -11.30 -0.59 -0.03
N PHE A 42 -11.92 0.58 0.05
CA PHE A 42 -11.21 1.85 -0.02
C PHE A 42 -10.62 2.19 1.34
N ARG A 43 -9.28 2.19 1.41
CA ARG A 43 -8.53 2.62 2.58
C ARG A 43 -7.96 4.01 2.36
N THR A 44 -7.78 4.75 3.44
CA THR A 44 -7.04 6.02 3.42
C THR A 44 -5.55 5.76 3.58
N LYS A 45 -4.71 6.46 2.82
CA LYS A 45 -3.26 6.49 3.05
C LYS A 45 -2.96 7.05 4.45
N ALA A 46 -1.80 6.69 4.97
CA ALA A 46 -1.34 7.19 6.27
C ALA A 46 -1.27 8.72 6.28
N SER A 47 -1.62 9.33 7.42
CA SER A 47 -1.49 10.78 7.58
C SER A 47 -0.04 11.21 7.38
N GLY A 48 0.19 12.32 6.69
CA GLY A 48 1.55 12.79 6.36
C GLY A 48 2.14 12.17 5.09
N THR A 49 1.45 11.23 4.44
CA THR A 49 1.89 10.73 3.12
C THR A 49 1.91 11.88 2.11
N PRO A 50 3.02 12.14 1.40
CA PRO A 50 3.08 13.21 0.43
C PRO A 50 2.08 12.98 -0.70
N CYS A 51 1.38 14.04 -1.09
CA CYS A 51 0.40 14.00 -2.16
C CYS A 51 0.50 15.26 -3.02
N THR A 52 0.16 15.11 -4.30
CA THR A 52 0.11 16.24 -5.24
C THR A 52 -1.19 16.13 -6.01
N THR A 53 -1.97 17.22 -6.03
CA THR A 53 -3.14 17.34 -6.90
C THR A 53 -2.77 18.22 -8.08
N LEU A 54 -3.23 17.89 -9.29
CA LEU A 54 -2.97 18.70 -10.48
C LEU A 54 -3.36 20.17 -10.23
N GLY A 55 -2.44 21.09 -10.50
CA GLY A 55 -2.64 22.53 -10.31
C GLY A 55 -2.54 23.03 -8.86
N ARG A 56 -2.17 22.18 -7.90
CA ARG A 56 -1.93 22.58 -6.49
C ARG A 56 -0.48 22.34 -6.07
N LYS A 57 -0.08 23.02 -4.99
CA LYS A 57 1.21 22.78 -4.32
C LYS A 57 1.25 21.36 -3.73
N PRO A 58 2.45 20.78 -3.54
CA PRO A 58 2.60 19.55 -2.78
C PRO A 58 1.98 19.68 -1.38
N GLY A 59 1.32 18.61 -0.95
CA GLY A 59 0.62 18.53 0.32
C GLY A 59 0.88 17.21 1.03
N GLU A 60 0.09 16.97 2.07
CA GLU A 60 0.07 15.72 2.83
C GLU A 60 -1.34 15.18 2.93
N CYS A 61 -1.46 13.85 2.92
CA CYS A 61 -2.71 13.18 3.19
C CYS A 61 -3.13 13.40 4.63
N LYS A 62 -4.38 13.81 4.83
CA LYS A 62 -5.03 13.92 6.13
C LYS A 62 -6.51 13.58 5.98
N ASN A 63 -7.01 12.62 6.75
CA ASN A 63 -8.39 12.14 6.68
C ASN A 63 -8.85 11.79 5.24
N GLY A 64 -7.97 11.18 4.43
CA GLY A 64 -8.26 10.82 3.03
C GLY A 64 -8.20 11.97 2.03
N GLN A 65 -7.91 13.20 2.46
CA GLN A 65 -7.77 14.36 1.58
C GLN A 65 -6.32 14.83 1.49
N CYS A 66 -5.95 15.38 0.33
CA CYS A 66 -4.65 16.02 0.15
C CYS A 66 -4.72 17.47 0.63
N GLU A 67 -4.19 17.74 1.83
CA GLU A 67 -4.10 19.09 2.39
C GLU A 67 -2.77 19.73 2.00
N ASN A 68 -2.79 20.96 1.49
CA ASN A 68 -1.56 21.70 1.22
C ASN A 68 -0.80 21.95 2.52
N LYS A 69 0.52 21.80 2.49
CA LYS A 69 1.36 22.34 3.58
C LYS A 69 1.21 23.85 3.60
N LYS A 70 0.71 24.37 4.72
CA LYS A 70 0.51 25.81 4.93
C LYS A 70 1.84 26.51 5.12
#